data_AF-A0A925YMT2-F1
#
_entry.id   AF-A0A925YMT2-F1
#
_cell.length_a   1.000
_cell.length_b   1.000
_cell.length_c   1.000
_cell.angle_alpha   90.00
_cell.angle_beta   90.00
_cell.angle_gamma   90.00
#
_symmetry.space_group_name_H-M   'P 1'
#
loop_
_entity.id
_entity.type
_entity.pdbx_description
1 polymer ?
#
loop_
_entity_poly.entity_id
_entity_poly.type
_entity_poly.pdbx_seq_one_letter_code
_entity_poly.pdbx_strand_id
1 'polypeptide(L)'
;VLAFLDPDDSLAPEALQIMHDAHLERPECSIIHSTHYVCDASMKVIRIAEYPKVLPHNTPFLLIGDGSVHHLATFKKSCYNRTPGLAEKRKIDKAVDMELYYLLEEEGSIFFIDLPLYYYRIHSGSISNWGNENLAKIAHYNIIEQACLRRISKLRKNKSADARHMMKRYRTRYHKVRIFHGFRKKNWIKFGTSLMIFPFVGGMDNLISYFKKLPVEGVSLIKKSFVTDYKIIE
;
A
#
# COMPACT_ATOMS: atom_id res chain seq x y z
N VAL A 1 -10.03 -11.04 15.54
CA VAL A 1 -9.48 -10.66 14.21
C VAL A 1 -10.54 -9.86 13.49
N LEU A 2 -10.17 -8.90 12.65
CA LEU A 2 -11.07 -8.03 11.88
C LEU A 2 -10.66 -8.04 10.40
N ALA A 3 -11.58 -7.74 9.49
CA ALA A 3 -11.34 -7.61 8.06
C ALA A 3 -12.37 -6.64 7.45
N PHE A 4 -12.04 -6.05 6.29
CA PHE A 4 -13.02 -5.40 5.44
C PHE A 4 -13.53 -6.38 4.39
N LEU A 5 -14.83 -6.32 4.12
CA LEU A 5 -15.51 -7.03 3.05
C LEU A 5 -16.35 -5.99 2.30
N ASP A 6 -16.02 -5.80 1.03
CA ASP A 6 -16.76 -4.88 0.19
C ASP A 6 -18.14 -5.48 -0.15
N PRO A 7 -19.19 -4.65 -0.27
CA PRO A 7 -20.59 -5.13 -0.38
C PRO A 7 -20.89 -5.89 -1.68
N ASP A 8 -20.04 -5.74 -2.68
CA ASP A 8 -20.12 -6.36 -4.01
C ASP A 8 -19.22 -7.59 -4.17
N ASP A 9 -18.47 -7.94 -3.13
CA ASP A 9 -17.53 -9.07 -3.09
C ASP A 9 -18.04 -10.21 -2.19
N SER A 10 -17.33 -11.34 -2.19
CA SER A 10 -17.62 -12.46 -1.30
C SER A 10 -16.37 -13.18 -0.78
N LEU A 11 -16.54 -14.02 0.23
CA LEU A 11 -15.46 -14.82 0.83
C LEU A 11 -15.51 -16.26 0.33
N ALA A 12 -14.35 -16.91 0.26
CA ALA A 12 -14.30 -18.38 0.20
C ALA A 12 -14.93 -18.96 1.49
N PRO A 13 -15.64 -20.10 1.43
CA PRO A 13 -16.29 -20.70 2.60
C PRO A 13 -15.35 -20.91 3.80
N GLU A 14 -14.10 -21.27 3.51
CA GLU A 14 -13.03 -21.53 4.46
C GLU A 14 -12.24 -20.29 4.90
N ALA A 15 -12.49 -19.12 4.29
CA ALA A 15 -11.66 -17.93 4.44
C ALA A 15 -11.49 -17.48 5.90
N LEU A 16 -12.59 -17.47 6.66
CA LEU A 16 -12.57 -17.01 8.05
C LEU A 16 -11.79 -17.97 8.94
N GLN A 17 -11.96 -19.28 8.76
CA GLN A 17 -11.27 -20.31 9.53
C GLN A 17 -9.76 -20.24 9.26
N ILE A 18 -9.36 -20.24 7.98
CA ILE A 18 -7.95 -20.19 7.59
C ILE A 18 -7.27 -18.92 8.12
N MET A 19 -7.92 -17.76 7.96
CA MET A 19 -7.36 -16.51 8.47
C MET A 19 -7.27 -16.48 9.99
N HIS A 20 -8.28 -16.99 10.68
CA HIS A 20 -8.29 -17.06 12.14
C HIS A 20 -7.16 -17.94 12.67
N ASP A 21 -7.03 -19.16 12.14
CA ASP A 21 -6.01 -20.12 12.57
C ASP A 21 -4.62 -19.61 12.28
N ALA A 22 -4.41 -18.98 11.13
CA ALA A 22 -3.14 -18.32 10.82
C ALA A 22 -2.77 -17.23 11.84
N HIS A 23 -3.74 -16.49 12.39
CA HIS A 23 -3.49 -15.50 13.45
C HIS A 23 -3.19 -16.13 14.81
N LEU A 24 -3.73 -17.31 15.10
CA LEU A 24 -3.40 -18.10 16.30
C LEU A 24 -1.99 -18.66 16.22
N GLU A 25 -1.62 -19.22 15.08
CA GLU A 25 -0.28 -19.77 14.81
C GLU A 25 0.80 -18.68 14.75
N ARG A 26 0.40 -17.44 14.42
CA ARG A 26 1.30 -16.31 14.23
C ARG A 26 0.93 -15.13 15.13
N PRO A 27 1.15 -15.25 16.46
CA PRO A 27 0.78 -14.20 17.42
C PRO A 27 1.48 -12.86 17.14
N GLU A 28 2.66 -12.86 16.51
CA GLU A 28 3.47 -11.69 16.15
C GLU A 28 2.94 -10.90 14.92
N CYS A 29 2.11 -11.54 14.08
CA CYS A 29 1.57 -10.89 12.89
C CYS A 29 0.47 -9.89 13.25
N SER A 30 0.57 -8.66 12.73
CA SER A 30 -0.51 -7.66 12.83
C SER A 30 -1.51 -7.80 11.69
N ILE A 31 -1.03 -8.18 10.50
CA ILE A 31 -1.80 -8.41 9.28
C ILE A 31 -1.47 -9.79 8.72
N ILE A 32 -2.52 -10.49 8.30
CA ILE A 32 -2.41 -11.67 7.45
C ILE A 32 -3.29 -11.43 6.23
N HIS A 33 -2.73 -11.57 5.04
CA HIS A 33 -3.47 -11.40 3.80
C HIS A 33 -3.33 -12.60 2.87
N SER A 34 -4.25 -12.72 1.93
CA SER A 34 -4.28 -13.82 0.96
C SER A 34 -4.18 -13.31 -0.47
N THR A 35 -4.23 -14.25 -1.42
CA THR A 35 -4.65 -13.92 -2.78
C THR A 35 -6.17 -14.03 -2.90
N HIS A 36 -6.72 -13.78 -4.09
CA HIS A 36 -8.15 -13.74 -4.37
C HIS A 36 -8.46 -14.19 -5.80
N TYR A 37 -9.69 -14.62 -6.01
CA TYR A 37 -10.30 -14.78 -7.31
C TYR A 37 -10.68 -13.41 -7.87
N VAL A 38 -10.40 -13.19 -9.15
CA VAL A 38 -10.93 -12.07 -9.91
C VAL A 38 -12.15 -12.54 -10.67
N CYS A 39 -13.28 -11.89 -10.44
CA CYS A 39 -14.58 -12.24 -10.99
C CYS A 39 -15.09 -11.16 -11.96
N ASP A 40 -15.91 -11.57 -12.92
CA ASP A 40 -16.68 -10.64 -13.74
C ASP A 40 -17.86 -10.03 -12.98
N ALA A 41 -18.63 -9.18 -13.67
CA ALA A 41 -19.80 -8.54 -13.10
C ALA A 41 -20.91 -9.52 -12.66
N SER A 42 -20.87 -10.79 -13.07
CA SER A 42 -21.81 -11.84 -12.66
C SER A 42 -21.28 -12.76 -11.54
N MET A 43 -20.14 -12.39 -10.92
CA MET A 43 -19.43 -13.20 -9.92
C MET A 43 -18.88 -14.53 -10.46
N LYS A 44 -18.71 -14.65 -11.78
CA LYS A 44 -18.01 -15.79 -12.37
C LYS A 44 -16.51 -15.56 -12.32
N VAL A 45 -15.78 -16.53 -11.78
CA VAL A 45 -14.31 -16.50 -11.69
C VAL A 45 -13.70 -16.44 -13.09
N ILE A 46 -12.87 -15.43 -13.32
CA ILE A 46 -12.05 -15.27 -14.53
C ILE A 46 -10.67 -15.89 -14.32
N ARG A 47 -10.05 -15.63 -13.17
CA ARG A 47 -8.68 -16.08 -12.83
C ARG A 47 -8.38 -15.91 -11.34
N ILE A 48 -7.22 -16.39 -10.91
CA ILE A 48 -6.61 -16.06 -9.61
C ILE A 48 -5.69 -14.84 -9.79
N ALA A 49 -5.66 -13.95 -8.81
CA ALA A 49 -4.74 -12.83 -8.80
C ALA A 49 -3.30 -13.28 -8.52
N GLU A 50 -2.37 -12.96 -9.42
CA GLU A 50 -0.96 -13.33 -9.26
C GLU A 50 -0.09 -12.24 -8.62
N TYR A 51 -0.67 -11.09 -8.30
CA TYR A 51 0.05 -9.91 -7.81
C TYR A 51 0.11 -9.75 -6.28
N PRO A 52 -0.82 -10.30 -5.45
CA PRO A 52 -0.59 -10.43 -4.01
C PRO A 52 0.50 -11.46 -3.75
N LYS A 53 1.56 -11.08 -3.02
CA LYS A 53 2.73 -11.96 -2.75
C LYS A 53 3.34 -11.68 -1.38
N VAL A 54 4.22 -12.58 -0.93
CA VAL A 54 5.09 -12.37 0.23
C VAL A 54 5.94 -11.10 0.04
N LEU A 55 6.13 -10.33 1.11
CA LEU A 55 7.03 -9.19 1.08
C LEU A 55 8.49 -9.63 0.80
N PRO A 56 9.21 -8.99 -0.12
CA PRO A 56 10.55 -9.40 -0.49
C PRO A 56 11.57 -9.08 0.60
N HIS A 57 12.41 -10.06 0.94
CA HIS A 57 13.64 -9.88 1.74
C HIS A 57 13.45 -9.09 3.05
N ASN A 58 12.36 -9.34 3.79
CA ASN A 58 12.01 -8.60 5.01
C ASN A 58 11.98 -7.07 4.81
N THR A 59 11.64 -6.62 3.61
CA THR A 59 11.50 -5.20 3.31
C THR A 59 10.18 -4.69 3.87
N PRO A 60 10.17 -3.58 4.64
CA PRO A 60 8.94 -2.93 5.03
C PRO A 60 8.07 -2.62 3.82
N PHE A 61 6.80 -3.00 3.87
CA PHE A 61 5.72 -2.66 2.96
C PHE A 61 5.72 -1.18 2.57
N LEU A 62 5.99 -0.26 3.51
CA LEU A 62 6.09 1.19 3.22
C LEU A 62 7.16 1.53 2.14
N LEU A 63 8.19 0.70 2.02
CA LEU A 63 9.29 0.89 1.07
C LEU A 63 9.05 0.17 -0.27
N ILE A 64 8.02 -0.66 -0.37
CA ILE A 64 7.65 -1.37 -1.60
C ILE A 64 6.98 -0.39 -2.56
N GLY A 65 7.44 -0.38 -3.81
CA GLY A 65 7.05 0.60 -4.82
C GLY A 65 5.87 0.17 -5.69
N ASP A 66 5.64 -1.13 -5.79
CA ASP A 66 4.79 -1.86 -6.74
C ASP A 66 3.52 -2.45 -6.13
N GLY A 67 3.28 -2.25 -4.82
CA GLY A 67 2.26 -2.99 -4.07
C GLY A 67 2.84 -4.33 -3.57
N SER A 68 2.33 -4.97 -2.53
CA SER A 68 0.92 -5.20 -2.28
C SER A 68 0.62 -5.61 -0.83
N VAL A 69 -0.54 -5.21 -0.33
CA VAL A 69 -1.41 -6.01 0.55
C VAL A 69 -2.80 -5.81 -0.05
N HIS A 70 -3.50 -6.90 -0.36
CA HIS A 70 -4.80 -6.93 -1.04
C HIS A 70 -5.82 -7.73 -0.24
N HIS A 71 -7.07 -7.72 -0.69
CA HIS A 71 -8.11 -8.60 -0.15
C HIS A 71 -7.76 -10.07 -0.40
N LEU A 72 -8.09 -10.98 0.52
CA LEU A 72 -8.59 -10.71 1.87
C LEU A 72 -7.42 -10.29 2.78
N ALA A 73 -7.54 -9.16 3.49
CA ALA A 73 -6.58 -8.74 4.51
C ALA A 73 -7.25 -8.71 5.88
N THR A 74 -6.75 -9.54 6.80
CA THR A 74 -7.26 -9.64 8.17
C THR A 74 -6.23 -9.12 9.17
N PHE A 75 -6.69 -8.50 10.24
CA PHE A 75 -5.81 -7.88 11.23
C PHE A 75 -6.31 -8.03 12.67
N LYS A 76 -5.40 -7.91 13.62
CA LYS A 76 -5.74 -7.99 15.05
C LYS A 76 -6.26 -6.64 15.55
N LYS A 77 -7.44 -6.65 16.18
CA LYS A 77 -8.03 -5.47 16.86
C LYS A 77 -7.06 -4.89 17.89
N SER A 78 -6.35 -5.75 18.63
CA SER A 78 -5.35 -5.33 19.61
C SER A 78 -4.17 -4.56 18.99
N CYS A 79 -3.72 -4.93 17.79
CA CYS A 79 -2.72 -4.17 17.05
C CYS A 79 -3.30 -2.81 16.60
N TYR A 80 -4.49 -2.81 16.01
CA TYR A 80 -5.16 -1.57 15.58
C TYR A 80 -5.31 -0.55 16.73
N ASN A 81 -5.75 -1.01 17.90
CA ASN A 81 -5.94 -0.17 19.08
C ASN A 81 -4.65 0.47 19.63
N ARG A 82 -3.47 -0.03 19.26
CA ARG A 82 -2.18 0.59 19.61
C ARG A 82 -1.74 1.66 18.61
N THR A 83 -2.43 1.76 17.47
CA THR A 83 -2.18 2.79 16.47
C THR A 83 -2.96 4.07 16.82
N PRO A 84 -2.60 5.23 16.23
CA PRO A 84 -3.42 6.44 16.32
C PRO A 84 -4.81 6.34 15.67
N GLY A 85 -5.15 5.19 15.06
CA GLY A 85 -6.38 5.01 14.28
C GLY A 85 -6.29 5.61 12.88
N LEU A 86 -7.31 5.29 12.07
CA LEU A 86 -7.52 5.94 10.77
C LEU A 86 -7.90 7.40 11.01
N ALA A 87 -7.41 8.32 10.19
CA ALA A 87 -7.63 9.74 10.43
C ALA A 87 -9.07 10.17 10.06
N GLU A 88 -9.91 10.36 11.08
CA GLU A 88 -11.31 10.82 10.95
C GLU A 88 -11.46 12.12 10.15
N LYS A 89 -10.47 13.02 10.22
CA LYS A 89 -10.52 14.35 9.56
C LYS A 89 -10.21 14.30 8.06
N ARG A 90 -9.76 13.17 7.53
CA ARG A 90 -9.51 13.03 6.09
C ARG A 90 -10.83 12.61 5.45
N LYS A 91 -11.51 13.54 4.77
CA LYS A 91 -12.56 13.29 3.77
C LYS A 91 -12.00 12.50 2.57
N ILE A 92 -11.40 11.35 2.85
CA ILE A 92 -10.65 10.56 1.91
C ILE A 92 -11.29 9.18 1.93
N ASP A 93 -12.27 9.00 1.06
CA ASP A 93 -12.86 7.68 0.75
C ASP A 93 -11.88 6.82 -0.09
N LYS A 94 -10.58 7.17 -0.14
CA LYS A 94 -9.61 6.64 -1.10
C LYS A 94 -8.30 6.24 -0.42
N ALA A 95 -7.78 5.05 -0.73
CA ALA A 95 -6.53 4.52 -0.15
C ALA A 95 -6.57 4.36 1.39
N VAL A 96 -7.77 4.17 1.96
CA VAL A 96 -7.97 3.87 3.39
C VAL A 96 -7.22 2.59 3.78
N ASP A 97 -7.27 1.55 2.94
CA ASP A 97 -6.58 0.29 3.18
C ASP A 97 -5.07 0.48 3.28
N MET A 98 -4.49 1.33 2.44
CA MET A 98 -3.04 1.61 2.47
C MET A 98 -2.63 2.29 3.78
N GLU A 99 -3.45 3.20 4.30
CA GLU A 99 -3.19 3.80 5.62
C GLU A 99 -3.28 2.75 6.73
N LEU A 100 -4.32 1.93 6.71
CA LEU A 100 -4.49 0.84 7.66
C LEU A 100 -3.28 -0.10 7.65
N TYR A 101 -2.83 -0.51 6.46
CA TYR A 101 -1.68 -1.40 6.31
C TYR A 101 -0.39 -0.80 6.84
N TYR A 102 -0.13 0.49 6.57
CA TYR A 102 1.03 1.16 7.14
C TYR A 102 0.94 1.35 8.66
N LEU A 103 -0.24 1.51 9.23
CA LEU A 103 -0.39 1.61 10.68
C LEU A 103 -0.11 0.26 11.36
N LEU A 104 -0.71 -0.80 10.84
CA LEU A 104 -0.58 -2.13 11.40
C LEU A 104 0.81 -2.73 11.21
N GLU A 105 1.52 -2.42 10.11
CA GLU A 105 2.92 -2.79 9.93
C GLU A 105 3.81 -2.28 11.09
N GLU A 106 3.48 -1.13 11.71
CA GLU A 106 4.25 -0.60 12.83
C GLU A 106 4.06 -1.43 14.13
N GLU A 107 3.04 -2.29 14.17
CA GLU A 107 2.56 -3.02 15.35
C GLU A 107 2.75 -4.55 15.28
N GLY A 108 3.27 -5.08 14.16
CA GLY A 108 3.54 -6.51 13.96
C GLY A 108 3.92 -6.82 12.52
N SER A 109 4.33 -8.07 12.26
CA SER A 109 4.70 -8.52 10.92
C SER A 109 3.47 -8.70 10.02
N ILE A 110 3.73 -8.72 8.71
CA ILE A 110 2.73 -9.03 7.67
C ILE A 110 3.03 -10.42 7.15
N PHE A 111 2.02 -11.27 7.08
CA PHE A 111 2.12 -12.63 6.52
C PHE A 111 1.19 -12.81 5.32
N PHE A 112 1.64 -13.60 4.34
CA PHE A 112 0.90 -13.91 3.12
C PHE A 112 0.52 -15.38 3.07
N ILE A 113 -0.74 -15.65 2.73
CA ILE A 113 -1.28 -16.98 2.46
C ILE A 113 -1.54 -17.11 0.97
N ASP A 114 -0.89 -18.07 0.33
CA ASP A 114 -1.06 -18.34 -1.11
C ASP A 114 -2.30 -19.20 -1.39
N LEU A 115 -3.47 -18.71 -0.94
CA LEU A 115 -4.78 -19.30 -1.19
C LEU A 115 -5.76 -18.21 -1.62
N PRO A 116 -6.62 -18.44 -2.63
CA PRO A 116 -7.62 -17.48 -3.06
C PRO A 116 -8.83 -17.48 -2.12
N LEU A 117 -8.79 -16.64 -1.07
CA LEU A 117 -9.80 -16.64 0.01
C LEU A 117 -10.89 -15.56 -0.16
N TYR A 118 -10.89 -14.86 -1.28
CA TYR A 118 -11.76 -13.72 -1.54
C TYR A 118 -12.16 -13.70 -3.02
N TYR A 119 -13.38 -13.27 -3.32
CA TYR A 119 -13.89 -13.09 -4.68
C TYR A 119 -14.06 -11.60 -4.93
N TYR A 120 -13.14 -11.03 -5.72
CA TYR A 120 -13.14 -9.63 -6.10
C TYR A 120 -13.93 -9.41 -7.39
N ARG A 121 -15.04 -8.68 -7.34
CA ARG A 121 -15.93 -8.42 -8.47
C ARG A 121 -15.49 -7.21 -9.26
N ILE A 122 -15.24 -7.38 -10.55
CA ILE A 122 -14.99 -6.26 -11.46
C ILE A 122 -16.31 -5.89 -12.15
N HIS A 123 -16.79 -4.67 -11.92
CA HIS A 123 -17.95 -4.14 -12.63
C HIS A 123 -17.80 -2.64 -12.93
N SER A 124 -18.69 -2.14 -13.79
CA SER A 124 -18.70 -0.74 -14.25
C SER A 124 -19.07 0.26 -13.18
N GLY A 125 -19.39 -0.15 -11.95
CA GLY A 125 -19.68 0.75 -10.81
C GLY A 125 -18.57 0.77 -9.76
N SER A 126 -17.52 -0.03 -9.90
CA SER A 126 -16.47 -0.15 -8.89
C SER A 126 -15.72 1.17 -8.74
N ILE A 127 -15.59 1.65 -7.49
CA ILE A 127 -14.93 2.93 -7.14
C ILE A 127 -13.46 2.95 -7.60
N SER A 128 -12.84 1.78 -7.73
CA SER A 128 -11.49 1.58 -8.24
C SER A 128 -11.32 1.92 -9.74
N ASN A 129 -12.40 1.92 -10.53
CA ASN A 129 -12.35 2.02 -12.00
C ASN A 129 -12.74 3.40 -12.58
N TRP A 130 -13.23 4.33 -11.77
CA TRP A 130 -13.78 5.62 -12.26
C TRP A 130 -12.86 6.81 -12.05
N GLY A 131 -11.99 7.12 -13.04
CA GLY A 131 -11.48 8.48 -13.36
C GLY A 131 -10.77 9.28 -12.25
N ASN A 132 -10.62 8.71 -11.06
CA ASN A 132 -10.29 9.37 -9.80
C ASN A 132 -8.90 9.01 -9.28
N GLU A 133 -8.13 8.31 -10.10
CA GLU A 133 -6.84 7.74 -9.77
C GLU A 133 -5.83 8.81 -9.32
N ASN A 134 -5.88 9.99 -9.92
CA ASN A 134 -5.03 11.11 -9.52
C ASN A 134 -5.31 11.57 -8.08
N LEU A 135 -6.58 11.60 -7.67
CA LEU A 135 -6.95 11.94 -6.30
C LEU A 135 -6.55 10.84 -5.32
N ALA A 136 -6.77 9.57 -5.68
CA ALA A 136 -6.33 8.42 -4.87
C ALA A 136 -4.80 8.42 -4.69
N LYS A 137 -4.06 8.70 -5.76
CA LYS A 137 -2.59 8.79 -5.76
C LYS A 137 -2.08 9.94 -4.89
N ILE A 138 -2.72 11.10 -4.97
CA ILE A 138 -2.40 12.24 -4.10
C ILE A 138 -2.68 11.90 -2.64
N ALA A 139 -3.81 11.25 -2.33
CA ALA A 139 -4.15 10.79 -0.99
C ALA A 139 -3.09 9.81 -0.46
N HIS A 140 -2.73 8.82 -1.26
CA HIS A 140 -1.69 7.83 -0.93
C HIS A 140 -0.32 8.48 -0.67
N TYR A 141 0.05 9.50 -1.43
CA TYR A 141 1.29 10.25 -1.17
C TYR A 141 1.28 10.97 0.19
N ASN A 142 0.16 11.56 0.60
CA ASN A 142 0.07 12.13 1.94
C ASN A 142 0.23 11.06 3.02
N ILE A 143 -0.41 9.90 2.83
CA ILE A 143 -0.34 8.76 3.75
C ILE A 143 1.11 8.26 3.87
N ILE A 144 1.82 8.07 2.75
CA ILE A 144 3.23 7.64 2.76
C ILE A 144 4.12 8.67 3.46
N GLU A 145 3.94 9.97 3.19
CA GLU A 145 4.72 11.01 3.84
C GLU A 145 4.56 10.98 5.37
N GLN A 146 3.33 10.84 5.86
CA GLN A 146 3.06 10.74 7.29
C GLN A 146 3.63 9.46 7.89
N ALA A 147 3.46 8.33 7.23
CA ALA A 147 4.00 7.04 7.64
C ALA A 147 5.55 7.07 7.75
N CYS A 148 6.22 7.71 6.79
CA CYS A 148 7.67 7.92 6.84
C CYS A 148 8.07 8.83 8.02
N LEU A 149 7.38 9.94 8.23
CA LEU A 149 7.71 10.88 9.32
C LEU A 149 7.54 10.25 10.70
N ARG A 150 6.46 9.48 10.92
CA ARG A 150 6.24 8.72 12.17
C ARG A 150 7.39 7.75 12.44
N ARG A 151 7.74 6.91 11.46
CA ARG A 151 8.82 5.92 11.60
C ARG A 151 10.20 6.57 11.79
N ILE A 152 10.50 7.66 11.06
CA ILE A 152 11.73 8.43 11.26
C ILE A 152 11.80 8.99 12.68
N SER A 153 10.69 9.52 13.21
CA SER A 153 10.62 10.04 14.59
C SER A 153 10.87 8.94 15.63
N LYS A 154 10.25 7.76 15.46
CA LYS A 154 10.46 6.58 16.32
C LYS A 154 11.92 6.12 16.29
N LEU A 155 12.52 6.02 15.09
CA LEU A 155 13.90 5.57 14.92
C LEU A 155 14.94 6.57 15.43
N ARG A 156 14.67 7.89 15.43
CA ARG A 156 15.60 8.89 15.99
C ARG A 156 15.96 8.65 17.45
N LYS A 157 15.07 8.01 18.21
CA LYS A 157 15.30 7.65 19.62
C LYS A 157 16.27 6.47 19.76
N ASN A 158 16.49 5.69 18.70
CA ASN A 158 17.34 4.52 18.67
C ASN A 158 18.66 4.83 17.94
N LYS A 159 19.80 4.67 18.63
CA LYS A 159 21.14 4.96 18.08
C LYS A 159 21.84 3.74 17.46
N SER A 160 21.15 2.61 17.25
CA SER A 160 21.72 1.43 16.59
C SER A 160 22.07 1.70 15.11
N ALA A 161 23.00 0.91 14.56
CA ALA A 161 23.34 0.98 13.14
C ALA A 161 22.15 0.66 12.24
N ASP A 162 21.36 -0.34 12.62
CA ASP A 162 20.15 -0.76 11.90
C ASP A 162 19.09 0.35 11.89
N ALA A 163 18.88 1.03 13.02
CA ALA A 163 17.97 2.17 13.08
C ALA A 163 18.43 3.31 12.17
N ARG A 164 19.74 3.59 12.09
CA ARG A 164 20.29 4.58 11.13
C ARG A 164 20.07 4.16 9.69
N HIS A 165 20.34 2.89 9.37
CA HIS A 165 20.14 2.34 8.03
C HIS A 165 18.67 2.44 7.60
N MET A 166 17.75 1.99 8.46
CA MET A 166 16.32 2.04 8.18
C MET A 166 15.80 3.48 8.08
N MET A 167 16.27 4.38 8.96
CA MET A 167 15.94 5.80 8.89
C MET A 167 16.38 6.43 7.56
N LYS A 168 17.56 6.05 7.02
CA LYS A 168 18.00 6.48 5.69
C LYS A 168 17.01 6.03 4.62
N ARG A 169 16.60 4.75 4.62
CA ARG A 169 15.61 4.21 3.67
C ARG A 169 14.28 4.96 3.70
N TYR A 170 13.74 5.25 4.90
CA TYR A 170 12.51 6.04 5.03
C TYR A 170 12.68 7.49 4.58
N ARG A 171 13.83 8.13 4.83
CA ARG A 171 14.13 9.47 4.30
C ARG A 171 14.17 9.47 2.78
N THR A 172 14.80 8.46 2.16
CA THR A 172 14.80 8.29 0.71
C THR A 172 13.38 8.17 0.17
N ARG A 173 12.54 7.30 0.77
CA ARG A 173 11.13 7.14 0.37
C ARG A 173 10.33 8.43 0.55
N TYR A 174 10.52 9.13 1.67
CA TYR A 174 9.88 10.41 1.97
C TYR A 174 10.20 11.47 0.91
N HIS A 175 11.49 11.73 0.64
CA HIS A 175 11.88 12.74 -0.33
C HIS A 175 11.50 12.35 -1.76
N LYS A 176 11.58 11.06 -2.11
CA LYS A 176 11.06 10.55 -3.38
C LYS A 176 9.58 10.92 -3.56
N VAL A 177 8.73 10.55 -2.61
CA VAL A 177 7.29 10.84 -2.68
C VAL A 177 7.04 12.35 -2.72
N ARG A 178 7.78 13.14 -1.94
CA ARG A 178 7.64 14.60 -1.96
C ARG A 178 8.01 15.26 -3.29
N ILE A 179 9.00 14.74 -4.02
CA ILE A 179 9.32 15.21 -5.39
C ILE A 179 8.10 14.97 -6.28
N PHE A 180 7.60 13.74 -6.35
CA PHE A 180 6.44 13.40 -7.19
C PHE A 180 5.16 14.13 -6.78
N HIS A 181 4.90 14.22 -5.49
CA HIS A 181 3.71 14.89 -4.95
C HIS A 181 3.79 16.41 -5.10
N GLY A 182 4.96 17.01 -4.87
CA GLY A 182 5.21 18.44 -5.07
C GLY A 182 5.04 18.84 -6.53
N PHE A 183 5.62 18.06 -7.46
CA PHE A 183 5.44 18.27 -8.90
C PHE A 183 3.96 18.20 -9.31
N ARG A 184 3.24 17.14 -8.90
CA ARG A 184 1.82 16.95 -9.26
C ARG A 184 0.89 18.02 -8.68
N LYS A 185 1.18 18.53 -7.47
CA LYS A 185 0.42 19.64 -6.86
C LYS A 185 0.91 21.04 -7.26
N LYS A 186 1.89 21.15 -8.16
CA LYS A 186 2.57 22.43 -8.47
C LYS A 186 3.12 23.16 -7.23
N ASN A 187 3.47 22.41 -6.19
CA ASN A 187 4.13 22.93 -4.99
C ASN A 187 5.65 22.91 -5.21
N TRP A 188 6.16 23.96 -5.86
CA TRP A 188 7.56 24.09 -6.26
C TRP A 188 8.53 24.17 -5.09
N ILE A 189 8.11 24.73 -3.95
CA ILE A 189 8.93 24.75 -2.73
C ILE A 189 9.16 23.32 -2.23
N LYS A 190 8.08 22.53 -2.12
CA LYS A 190 8.17 21.13 -1.67
C LYS A 190 8.97 20.27 -2.64
N PHE A 191 8.80 20.48 -3.94
CA PHE A 191 9.55 19.83 -5.00
C PHE A 191 11.04 20.17 -4.90
N GLY A 192 11.40 21.45 -4.98
CA GLY A 192 12.79 21.93 -5.00
C GLY A 192 13.56 21.56 -3.73
N THR A 193 12.96 21.75 -2.54
CA THR A 193 13.62 21.35 -1.28
C THR A 193 13.89 19.85 -1.21
N SER A 194 12.95 19.02 -1.67
CA SER A 194 13.14 17.56 -1.66
C SER A 194 14.15 17.11 -2.70
N LEU A 195 14.17 17.80 -3.84
CA LEU A 195 15.12 17.55 -4.92
C LEU A 195 16.56 17.85 -4.49
N MET A 196 16.78 18.97 -3.78
CA MET A 196 18.11 19.32 -3.24
C MET A 196 18.59 18.33 -2.18
N ILE A 197 17.68 17.80 -1.34
CA ILE A 197 18.05 16.85 -0.28
C ILE A 197 18.28 15.44 -0.82
N PHE A 198 17.58 15.06 -1.89
CA PHE A 198 17.54 13.67 -2.38
C PHE A 198 18.92 13.05 -2.64
N PRO A 199 19.90 13.72 -3.30
CA PRO A 199 21.23 13.15 -3.51
C PRO A 199 21.91 12.63 -2.23
N PHE A 200 21.71 13.32 -1.11
CA PHE A 200 22.35 12.99 0.17
C PHE A 200 21.68 11.83 0.92
N VAL A 201 20.42 11.53 0.60
CA VAL A 201 19.65 10.44 1.25
C VAL A 201 19.46 9.24 0.34
N GLY A 202 19.10 9.48 -0.92
CA GLY A 202 18.77 8.46 -1.93
C GLY A 202 19.87 8.15 -2.92
N GLY A 203 20.92 8.97 -2.99
CA GLY A 203 22.01 8.81 -3.97
C GLY A 203 21.68 9.43 -5.33
N MET A 204 22.73 9.87 -6.04
CA MET A 204 22.61 10.58 -7.31
C MET A 204 22.09 9.67 -8.44
N ASP A 205 22.54 8.42 -8.49
CA ASP A 205 22.12 7.47 -9.54
C ASP A 205 20.61 7.18 -9.50
N ASN A 206 20.06 7.05 -8.29
CA ASN A 206 18.63 6.90 -8.08
C ASN A 206 17.86 8.16 -8.51
N LEU A 207 18.43 9.35 -8.31
CA LEU A 207 17.82 10.60 -8.73
C LEU A 207 17.73 10.69 -10.25
N ILE A 208 18.82 10.36 -10.95
CA ILE A 208 18.88 10.33 -12.42
C ILE A 208 17.85 9.32 -12.97
N SER A 209 17.75 8.14 -12.37
CA SER A 209 16.71 7.15 -12.71
C SER A 209 15.29 7.72 -12.55
N TYR A 210 15.04 8.53 -11.52
CA TYR A 210 13.73 9.14 -11.29
C TYR A 210 13.42 10.28 -12.26
N PHE A 211 14.40 11.08 -12.65
CA PHE A 211 14.22 12.09 -13.69
C PHE A 211 13.80 11.49 -15.02
N LYS A 212 14.33 10.31 -15.37
CA LYS A 212 13.87 9.55 -16.55
C LYS A 212 12.41 9.08 -16.43
N LYS A 213 11.92 8.85 -15.21
CA LYS A 213 10.54 8.38 -14.93
C LYS A 213 9.52 9.50 -14.76
N LEU A 214 9.93 10.68 -14.28
CA LEU A 214 9.06 11.84 -14.06
C LEU A 214 8.17 12.22 -15.27
N PRO A 215 8.66 12.26 -16.52
CA PRO A 215 7.83 12.55 -17.69
C PRO A 215 6.95 11.35 -18.11
N VAL A 216 7.41 10.12 -17.90
CA VAL A 216 6.70 8.87 -18.27
C VAL A 216 5.52 8.60 -17.32
N GLU A 217 5.69 8.88 -16.02
CA GLU A 217 4.64 8.75 -15.01
C GLU A 217 3.56 9.85 -15.07
N GLY A 218 3.67 10.78 -16.02
CA GLY A 218 2.59 11.68 -16.41
C GLY A 218 1.47 10.97 -17.18
N VAL A 219 1.72 9.77 -17.71
CA VAL A 219 0.76 9.07 -18.58
C VAL A 219 0.65 7.54 -18.32
N SER A 220 1.60 6.86 -17.67
CA SER A 220 1.57 5.36 -17.66
C SER A 220 2.01 4.63 -16.39
N LEU A 221 1.28 4.83 -15.28
CA LEU A 221 1.23 3.84 -14.19
C LEU A 221 -0.16 3.16 -14.04
N ILE A 222 -1.13 3.63 -14.81
CA ILE A 222 -2.49 3.09 -14.86
C ILE A 222 -2.50 1.71 -15.56
N LYS A 223 -1.73 1.59 -16.66
CA LYS A 223 -1.69 0.36 -17.47
C LYS A 223 -1.07 -0.86 -16.79
N LYS A 224 -0.36 -0.73 -15.66
CA LYS A 224 0.34 -1.87 -15.05
C LYS A 224 -0.16 -2.30 -13.68
N SER A 225 -1.04 -1.53 -13.05
CA SER A 225 -1.53 -1.87 -11.70
C SER A 225 -2.99 -2.31 -11.68
N PHE A 226 -3.77 -2.02 -12.74
CA PHE A 226 -5.20 -2.37 -12.78
C PHE A 226 -5.71 -2.86 -14.14
N VAL A 227 -4.97 -2.72 -15.24
CA VAL A 227 -5.48 -3.07 -16.58
C VAL A 227 -4.33 -3.50 -17.51
N THR A 228 -3.82 -4.72 -17.36
CA THR A 228 -3.37 -5.47 -18.54
C THR A 228 -4.59 -6.26 -19.02
N ASP A 229 -5.26 -5.68 -20.01
CA ASP A 229 -6.27 -6.26 -20.90
C ASP A 229 -7.59 -6.77 -20.28
N TYR A 230 -8.37 -5.89 -19.64
CA TYR A 230 -9.77 -6.19 -19.32
C TYR A 230 -10.69 -5.29 -20.12
N LYS A 231 -11.38 -5.87 -21.12
CA LYS A 231 -12.61 -5.28 -21.64
C LYS A 231 -13.63 -5.36 -20.51
N ILE A 232 -14.09 -4.22 -20.02
CA ILE A 232 -15.34 -4.13 -19.27
C ILE A 232 -16.41 -4.58 -20.26
N ILE A 233 -16.91 -5.80 -20.10
CA ILE A 233 -18.07 -6.25 -20.86
C ILE A 233 -19.27 -5.80 -20.03
N GLU A 234 -20.09 -4.92 -20.63
CA GLU A 234 -21.37 -4.46 -20.08
C GLU A 234 -22.33 -5.62 -19.82
#